data_AF-A0A9E3X3T7-F1
#
_entry.id   AF-A0A9E3X3T7-F1
#
_cell.length_a   1.000
_cell.length_b   1.000
_cell.length_c   1.000
_cell.angle_alpha   90.00
_cell.angle_beta   90.00
_cell.angle_gamma   90.00
#
_symmetry.space_group_name_H-M   'P 1'
#
loop_
_entity.id
_entity.type
_entity.pdbx_description
1 polymer ?
#
loop_
_entity_poly.entity_id
_entity_poly.type
_entity_poly.pdbx_seq_one_letter_code
_entity_poly.pdbx_strand_id
1 'polypeptide(L)'
;NLLTHIAFRTTAIDFSSPSWLSHNAPLYFSILLNGGLSASVALIGYFILGNLFNLTTSLQLSELSRPAHPLLRQLLLKAPGTYHHTIVVSNLAERGAAAIGVDALLARVGAYYHDIGKTVRPYFFTENIMEGNSPHEKLDPTTSAQIIISHVTDGMDLAQKYRLPPRIRDFIWEHHGHSLVQYFYRQAQNEAEDERAVDPEDFRYPGPYPRSKETAILLLADTCEAAVRAIRPGNRDELERLVNKLIDDRVAEGALDHCDLTFKDLQTIRQVFIQVLQGVHHPRISYPQPTQRTEQKSSAPSSSAPSSSASSSSATASTSANGQQSERRRPASSPASPPKVPQMDVPQPDAAPGTSGVEIAGVEEELTVVE
;
A
#
# COMPACT_ATOMS: atom_id res chain seq x y z
N ASN A 1 2.09 -50.51 -27.30
CA ASN A 1 2.32 -51.90 -27.76
C ASN A 1 3.77 -52.40 -27.64
N LEU A 2 4.54 -51.94 -26.64
CA LEU A 2 5.73 -52.64 -26.14
C LEU A 2 5.90 -52.32 -24.64
N LEU A 3 5.92 -51.03 -24.31
CA LEU A 3 5.76 -50.50 -22.94
C LEU A 3 4.52 -51.08 -22.24
N THR A 4 3.39 -51.18 -22.95
CA THR A 4 2.14 -51.79 -22.46
C THR A 4 2.28 -53.27 -22.13
N HIS A 5 3.14 -54.00 -22.85
CA HIS A 5 3.40 -55.43 -22.59
C HIS A 5 4.37 -55.64 -21.42
N ILE A 6 5.32 -54.72 -21.22
CA ILE A 6 6.22 -54.70 -20.06
C ILE A 6 5.42 -54.36 -18.78
N ALA A 7 4.46 -53.43 -18.86
CA ALA A 7 3.65 -53.03 -17.71
C ALA A 7 2.64 -54.10 -17.22
N PHE A 8 2.18 -55.00 -18.10
CA PHE A 8 1.10 -55.96 -17.80
C PHE A 8 1.54 -57.43 -17.74
N ARG A 9 2.84 -57.75 -17.87
CA ARG A 9 3.34 -59.10 -17.63
C ARG A 9 3.57 -59.33 -16.14
N THR A 10 2.49 -59.31 -15.36
CA THR A 10 2.45 -59.78 -13.98
C THR A 10 2.64 -61.29 -13.95
N THR A 11 3.90 -61.75 -14.09
CA THR A 11 4.35 -62.95 -13.37
C THR A 11 3.87 -62.80 -11.94
N ALA A 12 3.06 -63.73 -11.43
CA ALA A 12 2.41 -63.63 -10.14
C ALA A 12 3.42 -63.23 -9.07
N ILE A 13 3.40 -61.95 -8.68
CA ILE A 13 4.31 -61.42 -7.67
C ILE A 13 3.75 -61.91 -6.34
N ASP A 14 4.37 -62.95 -5.80
CA ASP A 14 4.04 -63.45 -4.48
C ASP A 14 4.57 -62.47 -3.42
N PHE A 15 3.77 -61.42 -3.20
CA PHE A 15 3.96 -60.39 -2.19
C PHE A 15 4.00 -60.94 -0.75
N SER A 16 3.72 -62.24 -0.54
CA SER A 16 3.80 -62.88 0.77
C SER A 16 5.22 -63.32 1.16
N SER A 17 6.18 -63.37 0.21
CA SER A 17 7.55 -63.80 0.52
C SER A 17 8.44 -62.67 1.07
N PRO A 18 9.06 -62.83 2.26
CA PRO A 18 9.98 -61.82 2.82
C PRO A 18 11.23 -61.56 1.95
N SER A 19 11.55 -62.47 1.03
CA SER A 19 12.68 -62.37 0.10
C SER A 19 12.44 -61.40 -1.06
N TRP A 20 11.19 -61.11 -1.43
CA TRP A 20 10.91 -60.24 -2.58
C TRP A 20 11.43 -58.81 -2.36
N LEU A 21 11.26 -58.27 -1.16
CA LEU A 21 11.73 -56.92 -0.80
C LEU A 21 13.25 -56.84 -0.81
N SER A 22 13.96 -57.85 -0.30
CA SER A 22 15.43 -57.86 -0.28
C SER A 22 16.06 -58.02 -1.67
N HIS A 23 15.44 -58.79 -2.56
CA HIS A 23 15.92 -58.94 -3.95
C HIS A 23 15.73 -57.67 -4.79
N ASN A 24 14.64 -56.92 -4.57
CA ASN A 24 14.34 -55.71 -5.34
C ASN A 24 14.84 -54.41 -4.67
N ALA A 25 15.29 -54.45 -3.40
CA ALA A 25 15.82 -53.29 -2.69
C ALA A 25 16.93 -52.52 -3.45
N PRO A 26 17.91 -53.16 -4.14
CA PRO A 26 18.90 -52.43 -4.92
C PRO A 26 18.30 -51.67 -6.11
N LEU A 27 17.26 -52.24 -6.74
CA LEU A 27 16.56 -51.61 -7.86
C LEU A 27 15.74 -50.41 -7.37
N TYR A 28 14.98 -50.56 -6.28
CA TYR A 28 14.27 -49.42 -5.66
C TYR A 28 15.22 -48.33 -5.18
N PHE A 29 16.36 -48.71 -4.59
CA PHE A 29 17.41 -47.76 -4.21
C PHE A 29 17.97 -47.01 -5.43
N SER A 30 18.24 -47.71 -6.55
CA SER A 30 18.73 -47.07 -7.78
C SER A 30 17.70 -46.12 -8.41
N ILE A 31 16.41 -46.45 -8.34
CA ILE A 31 15.32 -45.58 -8.82
C ILE A 31 15.21 -44.33 -7.94
N LEU A 32 15.23 -44.48 -6.61
CA LEU A 32 15.19 -43.37 -5.67
C LEU A 32 16.41 -42.46 -5.81
N LEU A 33 17.61 -43.04 -5.95
CA LEU A 33 18.85 -42.31 -6.13
C LEU A 33 18.87 -41.56 -7.46
N ASN A 34 18.48 -42.20 -8.56
CA ASN A 34 18.39 -41.56 -9.87
C ASN A 34 17.34 -40.44 -9.90
N GLY A 35 16.15 -40.68 -9.31
CA GLY A 35 15.11 -39.66 -9.18
C GLY A 35 15.57 -38.46 -8.35
N GLY A 36 16.20 -38.71 -7.20
CA GLY A 36 16.73 -37.66 -6.33
C GLY A 36 17.87 -36.87 -6.98
N LEU A 37 18.81 -37.53 -7.67
CA LEU A 37 19.87 -36.87 -8.42
C LEU A 37 19.31 -36.07 -9.61
N SER A 38 18.39 -36.64 -10.39
CA SER A 38 17.77 -35.95 -11.52
C SER A 38 16.99 -34.71 -11.08
N ALA A 39 16.21 -34.80 -10.00
CA ALA A 39 15.50 -33.67 -9.41
C ALA A 39 16.50 -32.60 -8.89
N SER A 40 17.58 -33.03 -8.25
CA SER A 40 18.62 -32.13 -7.73
C SER A 40 19.34 -31.37 -8.87
N VAL A 41 19.73 -32.06 -9.94
CA VAL A 41 20.33 -31.46 -11.14
C VAL A 41 19.37 -30.51 -11.83
N ALA A 42 18.08 -30.86 -11.94
CA ALA A 42 17.06 -29.98 -12.50
C ALA A 42 16.87 -28.70 -11.66
N LEU A 43 16.85 -28.80 -10.33
CA LEU A 43 16.63 -27.68 -9.42
C LEU A 43 17.86 -26.74 -9.34
N ILE A 44 19.07 -27.31 -9.31
CA ILE A 44 20.33 -26.57 -9.44
C ILE A 44 20.40 -25.88 -10.81
N GLY A 45 20.07 -26.60 -11.88
CA GLY A 45 20.03 -26.07 -13.24
C GLY A 45 19.05 -24.89 -13.37
N TYR A 46 17.85 -25.02 -12.82
CA TYR A 46 16.83 -23.96 -12.79
C TYR A 46 17.35 -22.69 -12.08
N PHE A 47 18.04 -22.83 -10.94
CA PHE A 47 18.62 -21.69 -10.23
C PHE A 47 19.78 -21.04 -11.00
N ILE A 48 20.66 -21.83 -11.62
CA ILE A 48 21.76 -21.32 -12.45
C ILE A 48 21.22 -20.60 -13.69
N LEU A 49 20.24 -21.18 -14.39
CA LEU A 49 19.59 -20.57 -15.55
C LEU A 49 18.86 -19.28 -15.16
N GLY A 50 18.13 -19.28 -14.05
CA GLY A 50 17.45 -18.09 -13.52
C GLY A 50 18.43 -16.93 -13.29
N ASN A 51 19.54 -17.19 -12.60
CA ASN A 51 20.58 -16.18 -12.38
C ASN A 51 21.29 -15.75 -13.67
N LEU A 52 21.57 -16.69 -14.60
CA LEU A 52 22.25 -16.39 -15.86
C LEU A 52 21.40 -15.50 -16.80
N PHE A 53 20.08 -15.66 -16.76
CA PHE A 53 19.14 -14.85 -17.54
C PHE A 53 18.49 -13.70 -16.75
N ASN A 54 18.95 -13.42 -15.52
CA ASN A 54 18.36 -12.42 -14.61
C ASN A 54 16.84 -12.58 -14.38
N LEU A 55 16.34 -13.81 -14.44
CA LEU A 55 14.93 -14.15 -14.20
C LEU A 55 14.69 -14.38 -12.71
N THR A 56 14.02 -13.44 -12.04
CA THR A 56 13.61 -13.61 -10.64
C THR A 56 12.56 -14.72 -10.55
N THR A 57 12.88 -15.79 -9.84
CA THR A 57 11.97 -16.95 -9.71
C THR A 57 10.84 -16.67 -8.71
N SER A 58 9.69 -17.34 -8.86
CA SER A 58 8.56 -17.19 -7.93
C SER A 58 8.93 -17.58 -6.49
N LEU A 59 9.88 -18.51 -6.31
CA LEU A 59 10.43 -18.86 -5.00
C LEU A 59 11.19 -17.68 -4.38
N GLN A 60 12.05 -17.02 -5.16
CA GLN A 60 12.82 -15.86 -4.73
C GLN A 60 11.91 -14.66 -4.43
N LEU A 61 10.87 -14.43 -5.25
CA LEU A 61 9.83 -13.44 -4.95
C LEU A 61 9.10 -13.76 -3.64
N SER A 62 8.79 -15.04 -3.36
CA SER A 62 8.17 -15.47 -2.10
C SER A 62 9.09 -15.39 -0.87
N GLU A 63 10.40 -15.31 -1.05
CA GLU A 63 11.36 -15.02 0.01
C GLU A 63 11.45 -13.52 0.27
N LEU A 64 11.55 -12.72 -0.80
CA LEU A 64 11.57 -11.26 -0.75
C LEU A 64 10.24 -10.65 -0.29
N SER A 65 9.12 -11.34 -0.44
CA SER A 65 7.81 -10.91 0.06
C SER A 65 7.61 -11.09 1.58
N ARG A 66 8.59 -11.64 2.30
CA ARG A 66 8.46 -11.91 3.75
C ARG A 66 8.77 -10.65 4.56
N PRO A 67 7.88 -10.18 5.45
CA PRO A 67 8.15 -9.00 6.30
C PRO A 67 9.38 -9.14 7.21
N ALA A 68 9.85 -10.36 7.44
CA ALA A 68 11.10 -10.64 8.16
C ALA A 68 12.38 -10.27 7.36
N HIS A 69 12.28 -9.96 6.07
CA HIS A 69 13.43 -9.58 5.25
C HIS A 69 14.08 -8.29 5.80
N PRO A 70 15.43 -8.21 5.94
CA PRO A 70 16.08 -7.14 6.69
C PRO A 70 15.81 -5.71 6.20
N LEU A 71 15.54 -5.53 4.90
CA LEU A 71 15.20 -4.23 4.32
C LEU A 71 13.75 -3.82 4.65
N LEU A 72 12.78 -4.73 4.51
CA LEU A 72 11.37 -4.43 4.85
C LEU A 72 11.20 -4.17 6.35
N ARG A 73 11.94 -4.91 7.19
CA ARG A 73 12.00 -4.64 8.62
C ARG A 73 12.65 -3.28 8.94
N GLN A 74 13.64 -2.84 8.16
CA GLN A 74 14.21 -1.50 8.33
C GLN A 74 13.26 -0.41 7.87
N LEU A 75 12.54 -0.60 6.76
CA LEU A 75 11.49 0.31 6.30
C LEU A 75 10.43 0.50 7.40
N LEU A 76 9.85 -0.60 7.90
CA LEU A 76 8.87 -0.57 8.99
C LEU A 76 9.36 0.14 10.26
N LEU A 77 10.63 -0.02 10.66
CA LEU A 77 11.15 0.50 11.92
C LEU A 77 11.74 1.91 11.82
N LYS A 78 12.22 2.35 10.65
CA LYS A 78 12.85 3.66 10.45
C LYS A 78 11.93 4.66 9.74
N ALA A 79 11.07 4.18 8.85
CA ALA A 79 10.21 4.97 7.99
C ALA A 79 8.79 4.36 7.97
N PRO A 80 8.07 4.35 9.11
CA PRO A 80 6.78 3.67 9.23
C PRO A 80 5.69 4.28 8.35
N GLY A 81 5.80 5.57 8.00
CA GLY A 81 4.93 6.24 7.03
C GLY A 81 5.17 5.69 5.63
N THR A 82 6.42 5.66 5.19
CA THR A 82 6.84 5.11 3.90
C THR A 82 6.44 3.64 3.79
N TYR A 83 6.60 2.86 4.87
CA TYR A 83 6.15 1.47 4.93
C TYR A 83 4.63 1.36 4.67
N HIS A 84 3.81 2.20 5.28
CA HIS A 84 2.35 2.17 5.05
C HIS A 84 2.00 2.50 3.61
N HIS A 85 2.56 3.60 3.07
CA HIS A 85 2.45 4.01 1.67
C HIS A 85 2.85 2.85 0.72
N THR A 86 4.04 2.27 0.93
CA THR A 86 4.56 1.11 0.20
C THR A 86 3.58 -0.08 0.18
N ILE A 87 2.90 -0.37 1.29
CA ILE A 87 1.89 -1.44 1.32
C ILE A 87 0.66 -1.08 0.46
N VAL A 88 0.17 0.16 0.50
CA VAL A 88 -0.96 0.59 -0.35
C VAL A 88 -0.57 0.55 -1.84
N VAL A 89 0.58 1.12 -2.20
CA VAL A 89 1.15 1.08 -3.56
C VAL A 89 1.35 -0.36 -4.04
N SER A 90 1.83 -1.28 -3.20
CA SER A 90 1.99 -2.69 -3.57
C SER A 90 0.66 -3.39 -3.89
N ASN A 91 -0.43 -3.02 -3.19
CA ASN A 91 -1.77 -3.55 -3.46
C ASN A 91 -2.33 -2.98 -4.77
N LEU A 92 -2.09 -1.69 -5.06
CA LEU A 92 -2.43 -1.08 -6.34
C LEU A 92 -1.70 -1.79 -7.48
N ALA A 93 -0.38 -1.95 -7.36
CA ALA A 93 0.47 -2.56 -8.37
C ALA A 93 0.12 -4.05 -8.62
N GLU A 94 -0.08 -4.85 -7.56
CA GLU A 94 -0.53 -6.25 -7.68
C GLU A 94 -1.85 -6.34 -8.47
N ARG A 95 -2.84 -5.52 -8.08
CA ARG A 95 -4.20 -5.59 -8.64
C ARG A 95 -4.23 -5.06 -10.07
N GLY A 96 -3.49 -4.01 -10.38
CA GLY A 96 -3.35 -3.46 -11.72
C GLY A 96 -2.70 -4.47 -12.68
N ALA A 97 -1.57 -5.06 -12.29
CA ALA A 97 -0.88 -6.08 -13.08
C ALA A 97 -1.74 -7.33 -13.30
N ALA A 98 -2.39 -7.83 -12.25
CA ALA A 98 -3.29 -8.98 -12.34
C ALA A 98 -4.46 -8.74 -13.31
N ALA A 99 -5.04 -7.53 -13.31
CA ALA A 99 -6.19 -7.20 -14.14
C ALA A 99 -5.86 -7.13 -15.65
N ILE A 100 -4.61 -6.86 -16.01
CA ILE A 100 -4.14 -6.83 -17.41
C ILE A 100 -3.33 -8.08 -17.83
N GLY A 101 -3.20 -9.08 -16.96
CA GLY A 101 -2.52 -10.35 -17.26
C GLY A 101 -0.98 -10.29 -17.20
N VAL A 102 -0.43 -9.36 -16.42
CA VAL A 102 1.02 -9.15 -16.19
C VAL A 102 1.43 -9.80 -14.85
N ASP A 103 2.74 -9.98 -14.58
CA ASP A 103 3.21 -10.62 -13.34
C ASP A 103 2.91 -9.78 -12.09
N ALA A 104 1.76 -10.09 -11.49
CA ALA A 104 1.26 -9.46 -10.28
C ALA A 104 2.13 -9.73 -9.05
N LEU A 105 2.82 -10.88 -8.98
CA LEU A 105 3.71 -11.18 -7.86
C LEU A 105 4.99 -10.36 -7.96
N LEU A 106 5.55 -10.22 -9.17
CA LEU A 106 6.69 -9.34 -9.43
C LEU A 106 6.31 -7.88 -9.15
N ALA A 107 5.16 -7.40 -9.63
CA ALA A 107 4.68 -6.03 -9.38
C ALA A 107 4.52 -5.74 -7.88
N ARG A 108 3.89 -6.65 -7.11
CA ARG A 108 3.76 -6.50 -5.65
C ARG A 108 5.10 -6.46 -4.94
N VAL A 109 5.97 -7.43 -5.24
CA VAL A 109 7.22 -7.60 -4.51
C VAL A 109 8.21 -6.51 -4.90
N GLY A 110 8.26 -6.08 -6.16
CA GLY A 110 9.00 -4.90 -6.61
C GLY A 110 8.56 -3.64 -5.88
N ALA A 111 7.25 -3.41 -5.79
CA ALA A 111 6.69 -2.30 -5.02
C ALA A 111 7.08 -2.30 -3.53
N TYR A 112 7.32 -3.45 -2.89
CA TYR A 112 7.83 -3.47 -1.51
C TYR A 112 9.22 -2.84 -1.33
N TYR A 113 10.00 -2.70 -2.40
CA TYR A 113 11.39 -2.25 -2.33
C TYR A 113 11.64 -0.88 -2.95
N HIS A 114 10.72 -0.31 -3.74
CA HIS A 114 10.96 0.95 -4.48
C HIS A 114 11.53 2.06 -3.59
N ASP A 115 10.93 2.20 -2.41
CA ASP A 115 11.14 3.33 -1.50
C ASP A 115 12.17 3.10 -0.38
N ILE A 116 12.95 2.00 -0.43
CA ILE A 116 13.86 1.65 0.68
C ILE A 116 14.95 2.68 0.93
N GLY A 117 15.28 3.53 -0.05
CA GLY A 117 16.25 4.61 0.11
C GLY A 117 15.80 5.68 1.10
N LYS A 118 14.49 5.94 1.25
CA LYS A 118 13.96 6.87 2.26
C LYS A 118 14.39 6.48 3.68
N THR A 119 14.73 5.21 3.94
CA THR A 119 15.27 4.76 5.25
C THR A 119 16.66 5.30 5.61
N VAL A 120 17.37 5.96 4.68
CA VAL A 120 18.65 6.63 4.96
C VAL A 120 18.44 7.97 5.68
N ARG A 121 17.42 8.76 5.28
CA ARG A 121 17.08 10.06 5.88
C ARG A 121 15.56 10.23 6.03
N PRO A 122 14.87 9.38 6.82
CA PRO A 122 13.41 9.26 6.79
C PRO A 122 12.65 10.53 7.17
N TYR A 123 13.26 11.40 7.97
CA TYR A 123 12.65 12.62 8.49
C TYR A 123 12.48 13.75 7.46
N PHE A 124 13.05 13.61 6.24
CA PHE A 124 12.80 14.54 5.14
C PHE A 124 11.52 14.23 4.35
N PHE A 125 11.03 12.99 4.39
CA PHE A 125 9.89 12.54 3.61
C PHE A 125 8.59 12.74 4.38
N THR A 126 7.60 13.40 3.78
CA THR A 126 6.47 14.01 4.51
C THR A 126 5.62 12.96 5.23
N GLU A 127 5.54 11.75 4.71
CA GLU A 127 4.78 10.65 5.28
C GLU A 127 5.31 10.15 6.62
N ASN A 128 6.58 10.43 6.95
CA ASN A 128 7.23 10.04 8.20
C ASN A 128 7.28 11.16 9.26
N ILE A 129 6.89 12.40 8.91
CA ILE A 129 6.86 13.52 9.85
C ILE A 129 5.61 13.37 10.72
N MET A 130 5.79 13.05 12.00
CA MET A 130 4.69 12.86 12.95
C MET A 130 4.21 14.19 13.56
N GLU A 131 5.15 15.03 14.01
CA GLU A 131 4.90 16.32 14.65
C GLU A 131 6.04 17.29 14.34
N GLY A 132 5.73 18.58 14.21
CA GLY A 132 6.71 19.64 13.95
C GLY A 132 6.79 20.09 12.48
N ASN A 133 7.62 21.10 12.25
CA ASN A 133 7.86 21.73 10.95
C ASN A 133 8.72 20.84 10.03
N SER A 134 8.58 21.02 8.71
CA SER A 134 9.37 20.26 7.74
C SER A 134 10.85 20.68 7.83
N PRO A 135 11.81 19.73 7.83
CA PRO A 135 13.24 20.08 7.75
C PRO A 135 13.61 20.88 6.50
N HIS A 136 12.81 20.76 5.43
CA HIS A 136 12.97 21.51 4.19
C HIS A 136 12.77 23.02 4.35
N GLU A 137 12.04 23.49 5.37
CA GLU A 137 11.87 24.93 5.66
C GLU A 137 13.19 25.65 6.02
N LYS A 138 14.28 24.91 6.23
CA LYS A 138 15.61 25.42 6.62
C LYS A 138 16.68 25.20 5.55
N LEU A 139 16.27 24.71 4.38
CA LEU A 139 17.13 24.39 3.25
C LEU A 139 16.71 25.21 2.05
N ASP A 140 17.64 25.50 1.15
CA ASP A 140 17.28 26.00 -0.17
C ASP A 140 16.52 24.92 -0.98
N PRO A 141 15.77 25.32 -2.01
CA PRO A 141 14.95 24.37 -2.77
C PRO A 141 15.79 23.34 -3.53
N THR A 142 16.98 23.69 -4.02
CA THR A 142 17.86 22.78 -4.76
C THR A 142 18.40 21.68 -3.86
N THR A 143 18.91 22.03 -2.67
CA THR A 143 19.32 21.06 -1.63
C THR A 143 18.16 20.17 -1.22
N SER A 144 16.95 20.73 -1.09
CA SER A 144 15.73 19.98 -0.78
C SER A 144 15.39 18.96 -1.86
N ALA A 145 15.34 19.38 -3.12
CA ALA A 145 15.12 18.50 -4.27
C ALA A 145 16.18 17.39 -4.34
N GLN A 146 17.46 17.73 -4.16
CA GLN A 146 18.55 16.77 -4.20
C GLN A 146 18.45 15.70 -3.10
N ILE A 147 17.97 16.06 -1.90
CA ILE A 147 17.69 15.09 -0.83
C ILE A 147 16.56 14.13 -1.22
N ILE A 148 15.45 14.66 -1.77
CA ILE A 148 14.34 13.84 -2.26
C ILE A 148 14.82 12.90 -3.38
N ILE A 149 15.45 13.42 -4.44
CA ILE A 149 15.98 12.66 -5.58
C ILE A 149 16.96 11.57 -5.13
N SER A 150 17.79 11.85 -4.12
CA SER A 150 18.81 10.91 -3.65
C SER A 150 18.27 9.59 -3.08
N HIS A 151 16.98 9.51 -2.72
CA HIS A 151 16.40 8.26 -2.22
C HIS A 151 16.47 7.14 -3.27
N VAL A 152 16.39 7.46 -4.57
CA VAL A 152 16.51 6.47 -5.64
C VAL A 152 17.91 5.85 -5.65
N THR A 153 18.95 6.69 -5.57
CA THR A 153 20.36 6.23 -5.52
C THR A 153 20.70 5.53 -4.21
N ASP A 154 20.25 6.06 -3.06
CA ASP A 154 20.42 5.44 -1.74
C ASP A 154 19.71 4.06 -1.68
N GLY A 155 18.55 3.97 -2.33
CA GLY A 155 17.79 2.73 -2.50
C GLY A 155 18.54 1.69 -3.34
N MET A 156 19.20 2.13 -4.41
CA MET A 156 20.02 1.26 -5.26
C MET A 156 21.29 0.76 -4.56
N ASP A 157 21.93 1.59 -3.74
CA ASP A 157 23.06 1.17 -2.90
C ASP A 157 22.64 0.14 -1.84
N LEU A 158 21.49 0.36 -1.19
CA LEU A 158 20.88 -0.64 -0.30
C LEU A 158 20.56 -1.93 -1.06
N ALA A 159 19.93 -1.83 -2.23
CA ALA A 159 19.57 -2.99 -3.04
C ALA A 159 20.79 -3.81 -3.45
N GLN A 160 21.89 -3.16 -3.84
CA GLN A 160 23.15 -3.82 -4.16
C GLN A 160 23.79 -4.46 -2.91
N LYS A 161 23.81 -3.76 -1.77
CA LYS A 161 24.35 -4.25 -0.50
C LYS A 161 23.62 -5.51 0.00
N TYR A 162 22.30 -5.56 -0.14
CA TYR A 162 21.47 -6.71 0.23
C TYR A 162 21.26 -7.72 -0.92
N ARG A 163 21.92 -7.51 -2.08
CA ARG A 163 21.90 -8.40 -3.25
C ARG A 163 20.48 -8.65 -3.80
N LEU A 164 19.65 -7.61 -3.85
CA LEU A 164 18.35 -7.70 -4.50
C LEU A 164 18.51 -8.03 -5.99
N PRO A 165 17.63 -8.86 -6.57
CA PRO A 165 17.68 -9.23 -7.99
C PRO A 165 17.59 -8.00 -8.91
N PRO A 166 18.21 -8.02 -10.11
CA PRO A 166 18.11 -6.91 -11.07
C PRO A 166 16.67 -6.48 -11.34
N ARG A 167 15.74 -7.43 -11.55
CA ARG A 167 14.32 -7.11 -11.80
C ARG A 167 13.59 -6.46 -10.61
N ILE A 168 14.15 -6.51 -9.39
CA ILE A 168 13.64 -5.76 -8.22
C ILE A 168 14.31 -4.39 -8.12
N ARG A 169 15.59 -4.29 -8.52
CA ARG A 169 16.30 -3.02 -8.65
C ARG A 169 15.65 -2.12 -9.72
N ASP A 170 15.12 -2.70 -10.79
CA ASP A 170 14.36 -1.96 -11.83
C ASP A 170 13.22 -1.14 -11.20
N PHE A 171 12.47 -1.67 -10.21
CA PHE A 171 11.41 -0.91 -9.51
C PHE A 171 11.95 0.24 -8.65
N ILE A 172 13.18 0.14 -8.12
CA ILE A 172 13.80 1.23 -7.36
C ILE A 172 14.27 2.32 -8.33
N TRP A 173 14.87 1.92 -9.44
CA TRP A 173 15.51 2.85 -10.38
C TRP A 173 14.51 3.58 -11.29
N GLU A 174 13.41 2.92 -11.68
CA GLU A 174 12.50 3.42 -12.72
C GLU A 174 11.22 4.09 -12.20
N HIS A 175 10.87 4.00 -10.90
CA HIS A 175 9.52 4.33 -10.43
C HIS A 175 9.12 5.81 -10.56
N HIS A 176 10.05 6.76 -10.45
CA HIS A 176 9.78 8.16 -10.78
C HIS A 176 10.10 8.52 -12.24
N GLY A 177 10.83 7.68 -12.95
CA GLY A 177 11.34 7.99 -14.29
C GLY A 177 12.21 9.27 -14.31
N HIS A 178 12.02 10.11 -15.33
CA HIS A 178 12.65 11.43 -15.45
C HIS A 178 11.72 12.58 -14.99
N SER A 179 10.85 12.30 -14.01
CA SER A 179 9.88 13.28 -13.51
C SER A 179 10.56 14.43 -12.76
N LEU A 180 9.86 15.56 -12.68
CA LEU A 180 10.33 16.80 -12.06
C LEU A 180 9.81 16.87 -10.61
N VAL A 181 10.69 17.18 -9.65
CA VAL A 181 10.32 17.48 -8.25
C VAL A 181 9.67 18.86 -8.20
N GLN A 182 8.42 18.90 -8.64
CA GLN A 182 7.73 20.09 -9.12
C GLN A 182 7.60 21.20 -8.06
N TYR A 183 7.44 20.83 -6.79
CA TYR A 183 7.31 21.77 -5.67
C TYR A 183 8.60 22.58 -5.48
N PHE A 184 9.74 21.91 -5.29
CA PHE A 184 11.01 22.59 -5.06
C PHE A 184 11.52 23.32 -6.31
N TYR A 185 11.21 22.82 -7.51
CA TYR A 185 11.50 23.57 -8.75
C TYR A 185 10.73 24.90 -8.79
N ARG A 186 9.41 24.90 -8.51
CA ARG A 186 8.62 26.15 -8.45
C ARG A 186 9.10 27.08 -7.34
N GLN A 187 9.48 26.52 -6.19
CA GLN A 187 10.05 27.31 -5.10
C GLN A 187 11.36 27.98 -5.52
N ALA A 188 12.26 27.25 -6.20
CA ALA A 188 13.50 27.82 -6.74
C ALA A 188 13.24 28.94 -7.76
N GLN A 189 12.28 28.77 -8.67
CA GLN A 189 11.89 29.83 -9.62
C GLN A 189 11.38 31.09 -8.91
N ASN A 190 10.52 30.93 -7.90
CA ASN A 190 9.98 32.04 -7.11
C ASN A 190 11.04 32.76 -6.25
N GLU A 191 12.12 32.07 -5.87
CA GLU A 191 13.24 32.63 -5.10
C GLU A 191 14.34 33.24 -5.98
N ALA A 192 14.33 33.00 -7.30
CA ALA A 192 15.33 33.49 -8.24
C ALA A 192 15.04 34.92 -8.75
N GLU A 193 16.10 35.71 -9.00
CA GLU A 193 15.96 37.04 -9.63
C GLU A 193 15.59 36.95 -11.13
N ASP A 194 15.92 35.83 -11.80
CA ASP A 194 15.46 35.46 -13.14
C ASP A 194 15.03 33.99 -13.10
N GLU A 195 13.72 33.72 -13.23
CA GLU A 195 13.13 32.38 -13.28
C GLU A 195 13.76 31.47 -14.34
N ARG A 196 14.35 32.04 -15.40
CA ARG A 196 15.01 31.29 -16.48
C ARG A 196 16.42 30.83 -16.15
N ALA A 197 16.99 31.28 -15.02
CA ALA A 197 18.30 30.84 -14.54
C ALA A 197 18.22 29.51 -13.76
N VAL A 198 17.01 29.06 -13.39
CA VAL A 198 16.78 27.77 -12.72
C VAL A 198 16.68 26.68 -13.77
N ASP A 199 17.67 25.79 -13.84
CA ASP A 199 17.66 24.64 -14.74
C ASP A 199 16.65 23.58 -14.23
N PRO A 200 15.64 23.15 -15.02
CA PRO A 200 14.75 22.07 -14.62
C PRO A 200 15.47 20.75 -14.33
N GLU A 201 16.60 20.47 -14.98
CA GLU A 201 17.28 19.18 -14.86
C GLU A 201 17.92 18.99 -13.47
N ASP A 202 18.28 20.06 -12.76
CA ASP A 202 18.73 20.02 -11.35
C ASP A 202 17.63 19.52 -10.38
N PHE A 203 16.38 19.50 -10.84
CA PHE A 203 15.19 19.10 -10.07
C PHE A 203 14.54 17.82 -10.60
N ARG A 204 15.17 17.11 -11.55
CA ARG A 204 14.65 15.85 -12.08
C ARG A 204 15.26 14.62 -11.44
N TYR A 205 14.44 13.59 -11.30
CA TYR A 205 14.94 12.24 -11.08
C TYR A 205 15.81 11.79 -12.27
N PRO A 206 16.90 11.02 -12.05
CA PRO A 206 17.86 10.68 -13.11
C PRO A 206 17.36 9.66 -14.14
N GLY A 207 16.14 9.12 -13.97
CA GLY A 207 15.57 8.09 -14.84
C GLY A 207 16.34 6.76 -14.85
N PRO A 208 16.07 5.89 -15.83
CA PRO A 208 15.17 6.10 -16.98
C PRO A 208 13.70 5.94 -16.60
N TYR A 209 12.81 6.35 -17.51
CA TYR A 209 11.41 5.95 -17.46
C TYR A 209 11.23 4.41 -17.46
N PRO A 210 10.09 3.91 -16.94
CA PRO A 210 9.75 2.50 -16.93
C PRO A 210 9.93 1.76 -18.25
N ARG A 211 10.63 0.62 -18.18
CA ARG A 211 10.91 -0.26 -19.34
C ARG A 211 10.16 -1.59 -19.30
N SER A 212 9.27 -1.78 -18.33
CA SER A 212 8.36 -2.92 -18.28
C SER A 212 6.96 -2.50 -17.83
N LYS A 213 5.96 -3.34 -18.10
CA LYS A 213 4.58 -3.06 -17.66
C LYS A 213 4.49 -3.01 -16.13
N GLU A 214 5.27 -3.82 -15.43
CA GLU A 214 5.30 -3.86 -13.97
C GLU A 214 5.88 -2.58 -13.35
N THR A 215 7.01 -2.06 -13.84
CA THR A 215 7.59 -0.80 -13.33
C THR A 215 6.74 0.40 -13.72
N ALA A 216 6.09 0.37 -14.89
CA ALA A 216 5.14 1.39 -15.31
C ALA A 216 3.87 1.41 -14.43
N ILE A 217 3.33 0.23 -14.10
CA ILE A 217 2.21 0.12 -13.15
C ILE A 217 2.62 0.63 -11.76
N LEU A 218 3.86 0.41 -11.31
CA LEU A 218 4.36 1.01 -10.07
C LEU A 218 4.36 2.54 -10.14
N LEU A 219 4.95 3.15 -11.17
CA LEU A 219 4.99 4.61 -11.36
C LEU A 219 3.60 5.23 -11.27
N LEU A 220 2.61 4.60 -11.93
CA LEU A 220 1.22 5.06 -11.88
C LEU A 220 0.58 4.85 -10.49
N ALA A 221 0.86 3.71 -9.83
CA ALA A 221 0.30 3.36 -8.52
C ALA A 221 0.80 4.31 -7.42
N ASP A 222 2.10 4.60 -7.43
CA ASP A 222 2.78 5.54 -6.54
C ASP A 222 2.22 6.96 -6.72
N THR A 223 2.28 7.48 -7.96
CA THR A 223 1.69 8.80 -8.33
C THR A 223 0.25 8.94 -7.82
N CYS A 224 -0.58 7.91 -7.98
CA CYS A 224 -1.99 7.96 -7.55
C CYS A 224 -2.17 7.84 -6.02
N GLU A 225 -1.36 7.05 -5.30
CA GLU A 225 -1.44 6.95 -3.84
C GLU A 225 -1.02 8.26 -3.19
N ALA A 226 0.15 8.79 -3.54
CA ALA A 226 0.70 10.03 -3.00
C ALA A 226 -0.28 11.20 -3.18
N ALA A 227 -0.84 11.34 -4.38
CA ALA A 227 -1.84 12.36 -4.68
C ALA A 227 -3.11 12.22 -3.82
N VAL A 228 -3.72 11.03 -3.78
CA VAL A 228 -4.94 10.80 -3.00
C VAL A 228 -4.71 10.96 -1.50
N ARG A 229 -3.52 10.60 -1.01
CA ARG A 229 -3.10 10.76 0.38
C ARG A 229 -2.96 12.24 0.78
N ALA A 230 -2.44 13.07 -0.12
CA ALA A 230 -2.31 14.51 0.06
C ALA A 230 -3.67 15.24 -0.02
N ILE A 231 -4.41 15.05 -1.12
CA ILE A 231 -5.63 15.81 -1.44
C ILE A 231 -6.84 15.35 -0.61
N ARG A 232 -6.96 14.03 -0.38
CA ARG A 232 -8.07 13.37 0.31
C ARG A 232 -9.43 13.67 -0.34
N PRO A 233 -9.65 13.23 -1.60
CA PRO A 233 -10.90 13.48 -2.32
C PRO A 233 -12.13 13.04 -1.52
N GLY A 234 -13.12 13.94 -1.41
CA GLY A 234 -14.27 13.77 -0.50
C GLY A 234 -15.32 12.77 -1.01
N ASN A 235 -15.27 12.41 -2.29
CA ASN A 235 -16.21 11.48 -2.93
C ASN A 235 -15.56 10.72 -4.10
N ARG A 236 -16.31 9.76 -4.67
CA ARG A 236 -15.84 8.89 -5.75
C ARG A 236 -15.58 9.65 -7.06
N ASP A 237 -16.41 10.61 -7.43
CA ASP A 237 -16.31 11.33 -8.72
C ASP A 237 -15.12 12.30 -8.73
N GLU A 238 -14.73 12.78 -7.55
CA GLU A 238 -13.49 13.54 -7.33
C GLU A 238 -12.26 12.63 -7.42
N LEU A 239 -12.27 11.47 -6.74
CA LEU A 239 -11.23 10.45 -6.86
C LEU A 239 -11.03 9.96 -8.30
N GLU A 240 -12.12 9.72 -9.03
CA GLU A 240 -12.08 9.27 -10.42
C GLU A 240 -11.49 10.33 -11.35
N ARG A 241 -11.88 11.61 -11.20
CA ARG A 241 -11.26 12.71 -11.97
C ARG A 241 -9.78 12.87 -11.66
N LEU A 242 -9.39 12.75 -10.39
CA LEU A 242 -7.99 12.84 -9.95
C LEU A 242 -7.13 11.71 -10.53
N VAL A 243 -7.51 10.44 -10.31
CA VAL A 243 -6.79 9.27 -10.86
C VAL A 243 -6.75 9.34 -12.38
N ASN A 244 -7.82 9.86 -13.02
CA ASN A 244 -7.80 10.01 -14.46
C ASN A 244 -6.76 11.05 -14.91
N LYS A 245 -6.81 12.27 -14.36
CA LYS A 245 -5.84 13.33 -14.66
C LYS A 245 -4.39 12.85 -14.49
N LEU A 246 -4.06 12.27 -13.34
CA LEU A 246 -2.67 11.88 -13.02
C LEU A 246 -2.06 10.90 -14.02
N ILE A 247 -2.83 9.90 -14.47
CA ILE A 247 -2.36 8.92 -15.45
C ILE A 247 -2.33 9.54 -16.86
N ASP A 248 -3.26 10.46 -17.17
CA ASP A 248 -3.22 11.23 -18.43
C ASP A 248 -2.00 12.17 -18.49
N ASP A 249 -1.65 12.83 -17.38
CA ASP A 249 -0.44 13.66 -17.26
C ASP A 249 0.82 12.82 -17.54
N ARG A 250 0.96 11.63 -16.90
CA ARG A 250 2.09 10.71 -17.14
C ARG A 250 2.15 10.20 -18.59
N VAL A 251 1.02 10.06 -19.28
CA VAL A 251 0.98 9.73 -20.72
C VAL A 251 1.43 10.93 -21.56
N ALA A 252 0.97 12.14 -21.25
CA ALA A 252 1.34 13.36 -21.98
C ALA A 252 2.83 13.72 -21.83
N GLU A 253 3.44 13.37 -20.70
CA GLU A 253 4.88 13.50 -20.44
C GLU A 253 5.75 12.47 -21.20
N GLY A 254 5.16 11.48 -21.88
CA GLY A 254 5.90 10.39 -22.50
C GLY A 254 6.49 9.37 -21.50
N ALA A 255 6.08 9.43 -20.23
CA ALA A 255 6.67 8.60 -19.16
C ALA A 255 6.43 7.09 -19.34
N LEU A 256 5.54 6.71 -20.25
CA LEU A 256 5.17 5.33 -20.57
C LEU A 256 5.68 4.87 -21.96
N ASP A 257 6.38 5.72 -22.71
CA ASP A 257 6.80 5.47 -24.11
C ASP A 257 7.76 4.28 -24.29
N HIS A 258 8.34 3.78 -23.20
CA HIS A 258 9.28 2.66 -23.18
C HIS A 258 8.71 1.39 -22.53
N CYS A 259 7.40 1.37 -22.23
CA CYS A 259 6.70 0.18 -21.75
C CYS A 259 5.53 -0.18 -22.68
N ASP A 260 5.29 -1.47 -22.92
CA ASP A 260 4.26 -1.94 -23.88
C ASP A 260 2.80 -1.78 -23.37
N LEU A 261 2.51 -0.85 -22.46
CA LEU A 261 1.15 -0.61 -21.95
C LEU A 261 0.25 -0.04 -23.04
N THR A 262 -0.90 -0.69 -23.26
CA THR A 262 -1.90 -0.20 -24.22
C THR A 262 -2.90 0.74 -23.56
N PHE A 263 -3.59 1.59 -24.34
CA PHE A 263 -4.71 2.40 -23.82
C PHE A 263 -5.81 1.55 -23.14
N LYS A 264 -6.00 0.29 -23.57
CA LYS A 264 -6.91 -0.66 -22.92
C LYS A 264 -6.38 -1.09 -21.55
N ASP A 265 -5.07 -1.31 -21.44
CA ASP A 265 -4.42 -1.63 -20.16
C ASP A 265 -4.59 -0.45 -19.19
N LEU A 266 -4.32 0.78 -19.64
CA LEU A 266 -4.51 2.00 -18.85
C LEU A 266 -5.95 2.18 -18.36
N GLN A 267 -6.94 1.97 -19.23
CA GLN A 267 -8.36 2.04 -18.85
C GLN A 267 -8.74 0.98 -17.80
N THR A 268 -8.10 -0.18 -17.83
CA THR A 268 -8.29 -1.25 -16.84
C THR A 268 -7.61 -0.87 -15.50
N ILE A 269 -6.39 -0.34 -15.56
CA ILE A 269 -5.61 0.12 -14.41
C ILE A 269 -6.35 1.24 -13.65
N ARG A 270 -6.87 2.26 -14.35
CA ARG A 270 -7.69 3.34 -13.78
C ARG A 270 -8.82 2.81 -12.90
N GLN A 271 -9.62 1.90 -13.44
CA GLN A 271 -10.78 1.32 -12.75
C GLN A 271 -10.37 0.53 -11.50
N VAL A 272 -9.26 -0.21 -11.57
CA VAL A 272 -8.71 -0.96 -10.42
C VAL A 272 -8.19 0.00 -9.35
N PHE A 273 -7.45 1.04 -9.73
CA PHE A 273 -6.88 2.01 -8.80
C PHE A 273 -7.97 2.77 -8.05
N ILE A 274 -9.00 3.27 -8.75
CA ILE A 274 -10.16 3.92 -8.14
C ILE A 274 -10.84 2.98 -7.13
N GLN A 275 -11.02 1.70 -7.44
CA GLN A 275 -11.62 0.73 -6.51
C GLN A 275 -10.77 0.49 -5.25
N VAL A 276 -9.45 0.36 -5.40
CA VAL A 276 -8.53 0.13 -4.28
C VAL A 276 -8.43 1.38 -3.40
N LEU A 277 -8.19 2.56 -4.01
CA LEU A 277 -8.09 3.84 -3.31
C LEU A 277 -9.41 4.22 -2.60
N GLN A 278 -10.57 3.96 -3.23
CA GLN A 278 -11.87 4.15 -2.56
C GLN A 278 -11.97 3.31 -1.28
N GLY A 279 -11.48 2.07 -1.29
CA GLY A 279 -11.49 1.17 -0.12
C GLY A 279 -10.52 1.58 0.99
N VAL A 280 -9.38 2.20 0.63
CA VAL A 280 -8.34 2.64 1.59
C VAL A 280 -8.71 3.98 2.24
N HIS A 281 -9.22 4.94 1.46
CA HIS A 281 -9.42 6.33 1.90
C HIS A 281 -10.87 6.66 2.31
N HIS A 282 -11.84 5.75 2.18
CA HIS A 282 -13.19 6.03 2.69
C HIS A 282 -13.22 6.18 4.22
N PRO A 283 -13.89 7.21 4.77
CA PRO A 283 -14.09 7.33 6.21
C PRO A 283 -14.79 6.08 6.76
N ARG A 284 -14.18 5.44 7.77
CA ARG A 284 -14.92 4.45 8.58
C ARG A 284 -16.10 5.19 9.21
N ILE A 285 -17.32 4.74 8.91
CA ILE A 285 -18.55 5.32 9.42
C ILE A 285 -18.45 5.37 10.95
N SER A 286 -18.34 6.58 11.49
CA SER A 286 -18.36 6.78 12.93
C SER A 286 -19.75 6.46 13.43
N TYR A 287 -19.86 5.49 14.33
CA TYR A 287 -21.12 5.17 14.99
C TYR A 287 -21.65 6.45 15.68
N PRO A 288 -22.93 6.82 15.46
CA PRO A 288 -23.50 7.99 16.10
C PRO A 288 -23.40 7.82 17.61
N GLN A 289 -22.70 8.73 18.28
CA GLN A 289 -22.64 8.71 19.74
C GLN A 289 -24.05 8.93 20.30
N PRO A 290 -24.49 8.16 21.31
CA PRO A 290 -25.78 8.39 21.95
C PRO A 290 -25.83 9.80 22.53
N THR A 291 -26.64 10.67 21.93
CA THR A 291 -26.90 12.00 22.49
C THR A 291 -27.47 11.83 23.90
N GLN A 292 -26.73 12.23 24.91
CA GLN A 292 -27.24 12.29 26.28
C GLN A 292 -28.40 13.28 26.29
N ARG A 293 -29.61 12.76 26.40
CA ARG A 293 -30.84 13.55 26.43
C ARG A 293 -30.86 14.28 27.77
N THR A 294 -30.45 15.55 27.77
CA THR A 294 -30.44 16.39 28.97
C THR A 294 -31.86 16.47 29.53
N GLU A 295 -32.11 15.85 30.68
CA GLU A 295 -33.40 15.93 31.38
C GLU A 295 -33.61 17.34 31.94
N GLN A 296 -34.15 18.24 31.10
CA GLN A 296 -34.68 19.50 31.58
C GLN A 296 -35.95 19.25 32.41
N LYS A 297 -35.73 19.20 33.72
CA LYS A 297 -36.73 19.12 34.78
C LYS A 297 -37.68 20.33 34.70
N SER A 298 -38.83 20.16 34.05
CA SER A 298 -39.93 21.13 34.01
C SER A 298 -41.09 20.69 34.90
N SER A 299 -41.64 21.63 35.66
CA SER A 299 -42.63 21.41 36.72
C SER A 299 -44.07 21.25 36.19
N ALA A 300 -44.81 20.28 36.73
CA ALA A 300 -46.26 20.17 36.58
C ALA A 300 -47.01 21.25 37.40
N PRO A 301 -48.31 21.46 37.15
CA PRO A 301 -49.29 20.75 37.99
C PRO A 301 -50.54 20.16 37.28
N SER A 302 -51.18 19.22 38.00
CA SER A 302 -52.51 18.59 37.86
C SER A 302 -53.56 19.24 36.93
N SER A 303 -54.44 18.52 36.22
CA SER A 303 -55.08 17.20 36.48
C SER A 303 -55.52 16.53 35.13
N SER A 304 -56.28 15.42 35.01
CA SER A 304 -57.13 14.63 35.92
C SER A 304 -57.23 13.13 35.49
N ALA A 305 -58.28 12.41 35.89
CA ALA A 305 -58.63 11.02 35.53
C ALA A 305 -60.18 10.82 35.66
N PRO A 306 -60.82 9.64 35.42
CA PRO A 306 -60.30 8.31 35.02
C PRO A 306 -61.17 7.57 33.93
N SER A 307 -61.10 6.22 33.88
CA SER A 307 -61.87 5.21 33.09
C SER A 307 -61.23 4.73 31.77
N SER A 308 -61.30 3.45 31.33
CA SER A 308 -61.73 2.18 31.99
C SER A 308 -61.27 0.93 31.22
N SER A 309 -61.36 -0.24 31.88
CA SER A 309 -61.64 -1.60 31.31
C SER A 309 -60.72 -2.26 30.26
N ALA A 310 -59.88 -3.19 30.75
CA ALA A 310 -59.80 -4.63 30.41
C ALA A 310 -60.00 -5.16 28.96
N SER A 311 -59.05 -5.98 28.47
CA SER A 311 -59.32 -7.35 27.94
C SER A 311 -58.04 -8.16 27.59
N SER A 312 -58.00 -9.42 28.05
CA SER A 312 -57.43 -10.67 27.48
C SER A 312 -56.49 -10.62 26.27
N SER A 313 -55.36 -11.35 26.22
CA SER A 313 -55.24 -12.84 26.15
C SER A 313 -53.73 -13.21 26.15
N SER A 314 -53.17 -14.24 26.82
CA SER A 314 -53.27 -15.72 26.67
C SER A 314 -52.96 -16.24 25.24
N ALA A 315 -52.02 -17.17 24.97
CA ALA A 315 -51.10 -17.93 25.84
C ALA A 315 -49.96 -18.66 25.04
N THR A 316 -48.91 -19.08 25.76
CA THR A 316 -48.06 -20.30 25.59
C THR A 316 -47.53 -20.77 24.23
N ALA A 317 -46.18 -20.88 24.13
CA ALA A 317 -45.40 -22.14 23.96
C ALA A 317 -43.88 -21.82 23.77
N SER A 318 -42.87 -22.62 24.13
CA SER A 318 -42.73 -23.75 25.08
C SER A 318 -41.26 -24.24 25.13
N THR A 319 -40.70 -24.53 26.31
CA THR A 319 -39.46 -25.37 26.55
C THR A 319 -38.12 -24.86 25.95
N SER A 320 -36.92 -25.15 26.48
CA SER A 320 -36.49 -26.08 27.55
C SER A 320 -35.24 -25.56 28.31
N ALA A 321 -34.82 -26.24 29.38
CA ALA A 321 -33.91 -25.72 30.40
C ALA A 321 -32.48 -26.32 30.41
N ASN A 322 -31.49 -25.50 30.79
CA ASN A 322 -30.35 -25.83 31.66
C ASN A 322 -29.56 -24.53 31.97
N GLY A 323 -29.00 -24.26 33.15
CA GLY A 323 -29.08 -25.03 34.40
C GLY A 323 -27.75 -25.31 35.11
N GLN A 324 -26.89 -24.31 35.41
CA GLN A 324 -26.05 -24.32 36.64
C GLN A 324 -25.29 -23.01 36.92
N GLN A 325 -24.97 -22.85 38.21
CA GLN A 325 -24.42 -21.71 38.99
C GLN A 325 -23.21 -20.98 38.35
N SER A 326 -23.09 -19.65 38.41
CA SER A 326 -23.07 -18.71 39.56
C SER A 326 -21.78 -18.75 40.40
N GLU A 327 -20.79 -17.94 40.02
CA GLU A 327 -19.71 -17.52 40.92
C GLU A 327 -19.51 -15.99 40.90
N ARG A 328 -19.43 -15.38 42.09
CA ARG A 328 -19.37 -13.93 42.28
C ARG A 328 -17.99 -13.36 41.94
N ARG A 329 -17.93 -12.30 41.13
CA ARG A 329 -16.81 -11.35 41.15
C ARG A 329 -17.27 -9.96 41.60
N ARG A 330 -16.48 -9.35 42.50
CA ARG A 330 -16.69 -7.98 43.01
C ARG A 330 -16.33 -6.96 41.92
N PRO A 331 -17.00 -5.80 41.84
CA PRO A 331 -16.56 -4.71 40.96
C PRO A 331 -15.27 -4.09 41.50
N ALA A 332 -14.34 -3.78 40.59
CA ALA A 332 -13.15 -2.98 40.90
C ALA A 332 -13.50 -1.49 40.95
N SER A 333 -12.77 -0.74 41.77
CA SER A 333 -12.92 0.70 41.96
C SER A 333 -12.48 1.51 40.73
N SER A 334 -13.27 2.53 40.36
CA SER A 334 -12.92 3.52 39.34
C SER A 334 -11.66 4.30 39.70
N PRO A 335 -10.76 4.63 38.74
CA PRO A 335 -9.73 5.65 38.94
C PRO A 335 -10.33 7.06 39.00
N ALA A 336 -9.68 7.96 39.73
CA ALA A 336 -10.15 9.33 39.93
C ALA A 336 -9.92 10.24 38.71
N SER A 337 -10.78 11.26 38.56
CA SER A 337 -10.65 12.32 37.55
C SER A 337 -9.41 13.20 37.77
N PRO A 338 -8.74 13.68 36.71
CA PRO A 338 -7.64 14.64 36.83
C PRO A 338 -8.16 16.03 37.28
N PRO A 339 -7.31 16.85 37.93
CA PRO A 339 -7.70 18.18 38.40
C PRO A 339 -7.87 19.19 37.24
N LYS A 340 -8.77 20.17 37.44
CA LYS A 340 -8.96 21.29 36.51
C LYS A 340 -7.73 22.21 36.44
N VAL A 341 -7.29 22.51 35.23
CA VAL A 341 -6.37 23.63 34.94
C VAL A 341 -7.18 24.93 34.85
N PRO A 342 -6.71 26.07 35.38
CA PRO A 342 -7.39 27.36 35.21
C PRO A 342 -7.35 27.83 33.74
N GLN A 343 -8.47 28.32 33.21
CA GLN A 343 -8.49 29.05 31.95
C GLN A 343 -7.78 30.40 32.13
N MET A 344 -6.89 30.75 31.19
CA MET A 344 -6.45 32.12 30.97
C MET A 344 -7.31 32.73 29.87
N ASP A 345 -7.82 33.93 30.09
CA ASP A 345 -8.58 34.67 29.09
C ASP A 345 -7.67 35.13 27.94
N VAL A 346 -8.08 34.81 26.71
CA VAL A 346 -7.47 35.34 25.48
C VAL A 346 -8.48 36.33 24.86
N PRO A 347 -8.13 37.61 24.67
CA PRO A 347 -9.06 38.59 24.11
C PRO A 347 -9.32 38.34 22.62
N GLN A 348 -10.58 38.41 22.20
CA GLN A 348 -10.97 38.47 20.79
C GLN A 348 -10.54 39.80 20.16
N PRO A 349 -10.04 39.81 18.91
CA PRO A 349 -9.96 41.02 18.11
C PRO A 349 -11.33 41.36 17.48
N ASP A 350 -11.66 42.65 17.44
CA ASP A 350 -12.95 43.18 16.97
C ASP A 350 -13.20 42.97 15.47
N ALA A 351 -14.49 42.84 15.12
CA ALA A 351 -14.95 42.83 13.73
C ALA A 351 -15.27 44.25 13.23
N ALA A 352 -14.86 44.58 12.01
CA ALA A 352 -15.23 45.80 11.29
C ALA A 352 -15.62 45.47 9.82
N PRO A 353 -16.45 46.29 9.16
CA PRO A 353 -17.32 45.81 8.08
C PRO A 353 -16.71 45.89 6.67
N GLY A 354 -17.18 45.04 5.76
CA GLY A 354 -16.64 44.91 4.40
C GLY A 354 -17.30 45.80 3.33
N THR A 355 -16.90 45.61 2.07
CA THR A 355 -17.66 46.01 0.87
C THR A 355 -17.08 45.38 -0.39
N SER A 356 -17.92 45.31 -1.45
CA SER A 356 -17.61 45.08 -2.88
C SER A 356 -16.81 43.83 -3.28
N GLY A 357 -17.45 42.98 -4.08
CA GLY A 357 -16.78 41.88 -4.79
C GLY A 357 -16.07 42.33 -6.07
N VAL A 358 -15.13 41.51 -6.53
CA VAL A 358 -14.44 41.60 -7.82
C VAL A 358 -14.42 40.20 -8.45
N GLU A 359 -14.32 40.16 -9.78
CA GLU A 359 -14.54 39.02 -10.68
C GLU A 359 -13.76 37.73 -10.35
N ILE A 360 -14.43 36.61 -10.65
CA ILE A 360 -13.85 35.27 -10.63
C ILE A 360 -13.12 35.03 -11.96
N ALA A 361 -11.83 35.37 -12.03
CA ALA A 361 -10.95 34.90 -13.10
C ALA A 361 -10.42 33.51 -12.73
N GLY A 362 -10.53 32.55 -13.65
CA GLY A 362 -10.14 31.17 -13.40
C GLY A 362 -8.64 31.02 -13.17
N VAL A 363 -8.27 30.46 -12.02
CA VAL A 363 -6.95 29.89 -11.78
C VAL A 363 -7.11 28.38 -11.89
N GLU A 364 -6.48 27.76 -12.88
CA GLU A 364 -6.31 26.31 -12.89
C GLU A 364 -5.33 25.97 -11.77
N GLU A 365 -5.86 25.45 -10.66
CA GLU A 365 -5.05 25.05 -9.50
C GLU A 365 -4.31 23.76 -9.86
N GLU A 366 -3.14 23.92 -10.49
CA GLU A 366 -2.31 22.83 -10.95
C GLU A 366 -1.73 22.08 -9.75
N LEU A 367 -2.36 20.93 -9.49
CA LEU A 367 -2.28 20.24 -8.23
C LEU A 367 -0.89 19.63 -8.02
N THR A 368 -0.06 20.35 -7.27
CA THR A 368 1.31 19.94 -6.94
C THR A 368 1.28 19.00 -5.75
N VAL A 369 1.39 17.70 -6.01
CA VAL A 369 1.57 16.67 -4.98
C VAL A 369 3.01 16.78 -4.44
N VAL A 370 3.15 16.86 -3.13
CA VAL A 370 4.45 16.83 -2.45
C VAL A 370 4.64 15.42 -1.88
N GLU A 371 5.78 14.80 -2.23
CA GLU A 371 6.26 13.52 -1.69
C GLU A 371 6.90 13.75 -0.30
#